data_AF-A0A819J012-F1
#
_entry.id   AF-A0A819J012-F1
#
_cell.length_a   1.000
_cell.length_b   1.000
_cell.length_c   1.000
_cell.angle_alpha   90.00
_cell.angle_beta   90.00
_cell.angle_gamma   90.00
#
_symmetry.space_group_name_H-M   'P 1'
#
loop_
_entity.id
_entity.type
_entity.pdbx_description
1 polymer ?
#
loop_
_entity_poly.entity_id
_entity_poly.type
_entity_poly.pdbx_seq_one_letter_code
_entity_poly.pdbx_strand_id
1 'polypeptide(L)'
;MLDSDTIVEFHSFVKDVNTQLKELHFQQRNDGTLVLPLTVYRGQTTWGKDDIKKIRANIGHLISMNTFLSTNTNRVVAEMYGPGDDQTTSVIFEITVNDIKNEKTISTIRSY
;
A
#
# COMPACT_ATOMS: atom_id res chain seq x y z
N MET A 1 11.43 -19.80 -14.40
CA MET A 1 10.60 -20.56 -13.46
C MET A 1 11.24 -20.36 -12.10
N LEU A 2 10.56 -19.74 -11.15
CA LEU A 2 11.07 -19.60 -9.77
C LEU A 2 11.26 -21.02 -9.21
N ASP A 3 12.42 -21.32 -8.65
CA ASP A 3 12.65 -22.59 -7.99
C ASP A 3 11.89 -22.65 -6.65
N SER A 4 11.64 -23.87 -6.16
CA SER A 4 10.86 -24.07 -4.93
C SER A 4 11.53 -23.43 -3.72
N ASP A 5 12.86 -23.37 -3.69
CA ASP A 5 13.64 -22.85 -2.58
C ASP A 5 13.49 -21.32 -2.48
N THR A 6 13.54 -20.61 -3.62
CA THR A 6 13.28 -19.17 -3.73
C THR A 6 11.87 -18.81 -3.27
N ILE A 7 10.88 -19.66 -3.56
CA ILE A 7 9.50 -19.44 -3.09
C ILE A 7 9.42 -19.54 -1.56
N VAL A 8 10.10 -20.51 -0.96
CA VAL A 8 10.14 -20.71 0.49
C VAL A 8 10.86 -19.57 1.20
N GLU A 9 11.99 -19.12 0.64
CA GLU A 9 12.73 -17.96 1.16
C GLU A 9 11.89 -16.68 1.08
N PHE A 10 11.23 -16.44 -0.05
CA PHE A 10 10.37 -15.27 -0.24
C PHE A 10 9.18 -15.29 0.74
N HIS A 11 8.56 -16.45 0.97
CA HIS A 11 7.51 -16.60 1.97
C HIS A 11 8.00 -16.20 3.37
N SER A 12 9.17 -16.70 3.76
CA SER A 12 9.77 -16.41 5.06
C SER A 12 10.06 -14.91 5.20
N PHE A 13 10.60 -14.29 4.15
CA PHE A 13 10.85 -12.86 4.09
C PHE A 13 9.57 -12.03 4.24
N VAL A 14 8.51 -12.33 3.48
CA VAL A 14 7.23 -11.61 3.57
C VAL A 14 6.62 -11.72 4.98
N LYS A 15 6.72 -12.90 5.60
CA LYS A 15 6.25 -13.13 6.97
C LYS A 15 7.03 -12.30 7.99
N ASP A 16 8.34 -12.22 7.83
CA ASP A 16 9.22 -11.43 8.70
C ASP A 16 8.92 -9.93 8.59
N VAL A 17 8.86 -9.39 7.37
CA VAL A 17 8.48 -7.98 7.11
C VAL A 17 7.12 -7.64 7.73
N ASN A 18 6.11 -8.49 7.54
CA ASN A 18 4.80 -8.30 8.15
C ASN A 18 4.85 -8.28 9.68
N THR A 19 5.69 -9.12 10.28
CA THR A 19 5.84 -9.20 11.74
C THR A 19 6.48 -7.91 12.28
N GLN A 20 7.55 -7.44 11.63
CA GLN A 20 8.24 -6.21 12.02
C GLN A 20 7.33 -4.98 11.87
N LEU A 21 6.56 -4.89 10.79
CA LEU A 21 5.63 -3.77 10.59
C LEU A 21 4.54 -3.70 11.68
N LYS A 22 4.02 -4.86 12.11
CA LYS A 22 3.01 -4.92 13.19
C LYS A 22 3.59 -4.48 14.54
N GLU A 23 4.81 -4.93 14.84
CA GLU A 23 5.50 -4.56 16.07
C GLU A 23 5.79 -3.06 16.10
N LEU A 24 6.34 -2.51 15.02
CA LEU A 24 6.59 -1.06 14.89
C LEU A 24 5.30 -0.25 15.03
N HIS A 25 4.22 -0.67 14.37
CA HIS A 25 2.93 0.02 14.50
C HIS A 25 2.40 0.02 15.95
N PHE A 26 2.53 -1.12 16.64
CA PHE A 26 2.15 -1.23 18.06
C PHE A 26 2.99 -0.31 18.95
N GLN A 27 4.30 -0.30 18.74
CA GLN A 27 5.23 0.58 19.46
C GLN A 27 4.91 2.05 19.23
N GLN A 28 4.76 2.46 17.97
CA GLN A 28 4.46 3.85 17.58
C GLN A 28 3.11 4.34 18.13
N ARG A 29 2.16 3.44 18.32
CA ARG A 29 0.90 3.76 19.00
C ARG A 29 1.09 3.99 20.49
N ASN A 30 1.84 3.11 21.16
CA ASN A 30 1.99 3.15 22.60
C ASN A 30 2.91 4.27 23.09
N ASP A 31 3.93 4.62 22.30
CA ASP A 31 4.84 5.73 22.61
C ASP A 31 4.29 7.10 22.15
N GLY A 32 3.16 7.11 21.45
CA GLY A 32 2.47 8.33 20.97
C GLY A 32 3.11 8.99 19.75
N THR A 33 4.10 8.35 19.10
CA THR A 33 4.72 8.88 17.88
C THR A 33 3.81 8.77 16.66
N LEU A 34 2.84 7.85 16.66
CA LEU A 34 1.82 7.74 15.62
C LEU A 34 0.66 8.72 15.87
N VAL A 35 0.67 9.84 15.15
CA VAL A 35 -0.43 10.80 15.13
C VAL A 35 -1.30 10.56 13.90
N LEU A 36 -2.60 10.40 14.11
CA LEU A 36 -3.59 10.17 13.05
C LEU A 36 -4.74 11.19 13.14
N PRO A 37 -5.39 11.55 12.00
CA PRO A 37 -5.10 11.11 10.63
C PRO A 37 -3.71 11.51 10.13
N LEU A 38 -3.11 10.67 9.28
CA LEU A 38 -1.85 10.97 8.62
C LEU A 38 -2.03 10.92 7.10
N THR A 39 -1.65 11.99 6.41
CA THR A 39 -1.56 11.99 4.95
C THR A 39 -0.18 11.53 4.51
N VAL A 40 -0.15 10.53 3.64
CA VAL A 40 1.07 10.02 3.01
C VAL A 40 0.90 9.99 1.50
N TYR A 41 2.04 10.02 0.80
CA TYR A 41 2.12 10.10 -0.64
C TYR A 41 2.88 8.90 -1.20
N ARG A 42 2.43 8.40 -2.35
CA ARG A 42 3.13 7.35 -3.09
C ARG A 42 3.20 7.72 -4.57
N GLY A 43 4.42 7.89 -5.08
CA GLY A 43 4.67 7.93 -6.51
C GLY A 43 4.69 6.54 -7.11
N GLN A 44 4.09 6.42 -8.29
CA GLN A 44 4.10 5.21 -9.08
C GLN A 44 4.04 5.55 -10.56
N THR A 45 5.01 5.04 -11.32
CA THR A 45 4.92 5.02 -12.78
C THR A 45 3.89 3.96 -13.17
N THR A 46 2.74 4.39 -13.68
CA THR A 46 1.68 3.48 -14.15
C THR A 46 2.01 2.95 -15.54
N TRP A 47 1.64 1.70 -15.75
CA TRP A 47 1.89 0.93 -16.96
C TRP A 47 0.71 1.15 -17.90
N GLY A 48 0.93 1.73 -19.08
CA GLY A 48 -0.09 1.89 -20.13
C GLY A 48 -1.28 2.83 -19.84
N LYS A 49 -1.85 3.43 -20.89
CA LYS A 49 -3.01 4.34 -20.79
C LYS A 49 -4.29 3.66 -20.26
N ASP A 50 -4.40 2.35 -20.38
CA ASP A 50 -5.60 1.62 -19.99
C ASP A 50 -5.71 1.39 -18.47
N ASP A 51 -4.60 1.31 -17.74
CA ASP A 51 -4.65 1.18 -16.29
C ASP A 51 -5.11 2.47 -15.62
N ILE A 52 -4.76 3.64 -16.19
CA ILE A 52 -5.32 4.93 -15.77
C ILE A 52 -6.84 4.96 -15.96
N LYS A 53 -7.36 4.42 -17.06
CA LYS A 53 -8.82 4.35 -17.29
C LYS A 53 -9.50 3.48 -16.25
N LYS A 54 -8.91 2.33 -15.89
CA LYS A 54 -9.45 1.46 -14.83
C LYS A 54 -9.46 2.18 -13.48
N ILE A 55 -8.39 2.89 -13.13
CA ILE A 55 -8.34 3.66 -11.87
C ILE A 55 -9.44 4.73 -11.86
N ARG A 56 -9.61 5.49 -12.95
CA ARG A 56 -10.67 6.51 -13.07
C ARG A 56 -12.07 5.91 -13.00
N ALA A 57 -12.30 4.74 -13.61
CA ALA A 57 -13.58 4.05 -13.55
C ALA A 57 -13.92 3.53 -12.14
N ASN A 58 -12.92 3.35 -11.27
CA ASN A 58 -13.08 2.89 -9.90
C ASN A 58 -13.17 4.02 -8.86
N ILE A 59 -13.35 5.28 -9.27
CA ILE A 59 -13.60 6.38 -8.32
C ILE A 59 -14.84 6.06 -7.48
N GLY A 60 -14.74 6.27 -6.16
CA GLY A 60 -15.79 5.92 -5.20
C GLY A 60 -15.82 4.44 -4.78
N HIS A 61 -14.95 3.60 -5.33
CA HIS A 61 -14.84 2.18 -5.00
C HIS A 61 -13.55 1.88 -4.22
N LEU A 62 -13.44 0.65 -3.69
CA LEU A 62 -12.27 0.17 -2.95
C LEU A 62 -11.14 -0.22 -3.91
N ILE A 63 -9.94 0.26 -3.63
CA ILE A 63 -8.70 -0.25 -4.24
C ILE A 63 -8.03 -1.19 -3.22
N SER A 64 -7.90 -2.45 -3.59
CA SER A 64 -7.14 -3.43 -2.80
C SER A 64 -5.73 -3.56 -3.37
N MET A 65 -4.72 -3.54 -2.50
CA MET A 65 -3.33 -3.78 -2.87
C MET A 65 -2.84 -5.01 -2.12
N ASN A 66 -2.27 -5.97 -2.86
CA ASN A 66 -1.77 -7.24 -2.32
C ASN A 66 -0.27 -7.18 -1.98
N THR A 67 0.28 -5.98 -1.85
CA THR A 67 1.69 -5.70 -1.56
C THR A 67 1.79 -4.72 -0.40
N PHE A 68 2.97 -4.66 0.24
CA PHE A 68 3.25 -3.62 1.22
C PHE A 68 3.35 -2.25 0.54
N LEU A 69 2.74 -1.24 1.16
CA LEU A 69 2.77 0.13 0.66
C LEU A 69 3.96 0.88 1.24
N SER A 70 4.94 1.19 0.39
CA SER A 70 5.93 2.21 0.67
C SER A 70 5.37 3.59 0.31
N THR A 71 5.45 4.52 1.26
CA THR A 71 4.88 5.87 1.17
C THR A 71 5.82 6.88 1.85
N ASN A 72 5.62 8.17 1.59
CA ASN A 72 6.35 9.25 2.23
C ASN A 72 5.39 10.36 2.67
N THR A 73 5.63 10.99 3.82
CA THR A 73 4.86 12.16 4.26
C THR A 73 5.20 13.42 3.47
N ASN A 74 6.39 13.47 2.88
CA ASN A 74 6.81 14.53 1.96
C ASN A 74 6.42 14.19 0.53
N ARG A 75 5.47 14.96 -0.01
CA ARG A 75 4.98 14.82 -1.38
C ARG A 75 6.09 14.90 -2.43
N VAL A 76 7.04 15.84 -2.28
CA VAL A 76 8.13 16.03 -3.26
C VAL A 76 9.03 14.80 -3.31
N VAL A 77 9.28 14.17 -2.15
CA VAL A 77 10.04 12.91 -2.10
C VAL A 77 9.27 11.78 -2.76
N ALA A 78 7.96 11.67 -2.52
CA ALA A 78 7.13 10.67 -3.17
C ALA A 78 7.08 10.83 -4.70
N GLU A 79 7.07 12.07 -5.21
CA GLU A 79 7.08 12.38 -6.64
C GLU A 79 8.34 11.86 -7.35
N MET A 80 9.48 11.79 -6.66
CA MET A 80 10.72 11.22 -7.23
C MET A 80 10.59 9.73 -7.58
N TYR A 81 9.64 9.01 -6.99
CA TYR A 81 9.41 7.57 -7.25
C TYR A 81 8.35 7.30 -8.33
N GLY A 82 7.83 8.36 -8.96
CA GLY A 82 7.01 8.26 -10.16
C GLY A 82 7.50 9.23 -11.24
N PRO A 83 8.73 9.11 -11.75
CA PRO A 83 9.08 9.83 -12.96
C PRO A 83 8.23 9.25 -14.10
N GLY A 84 7.36 10.07 -14.69
CA GLY A 84 6.72 9.72 -15.95
C GLY A 84 7.69 9.96 -17.11
N ASP A 85 7.45 9.30 -18.23
CA ASP A 85 8.12 9.58 -19.50
C ASP A 85 7.08 9.68 -20.63
N ASP A 86 7.52 9.85 -21.88
CA ASP A 86 6.62 9.98 -23.04
C ASP A 86 5.70 8.77 -23.26
N GLN A 87 6.01 7.61 -22.65
CA GLN A 87 5.29 6.35 -22.84
C GLN A 87 4.50 5.90 -21.61
N THR A 88 4.80 6.47 -20.44
CA THR A 88 4.21 6.09 -19.15
C THR A 88 3.56 7.30 -18.48
N THR A 89 2.36 7.10 -17.93
CA THR A 89 1.74 8.11 -17.08
C THR A 89 2.20 7.90 -15.66
N SER A 90 2.72 8.93 -15.00
CA SER A 90 2.95 8.86 -13.56
C SER A 90 1.70 9.24 -12.78
N VAL A 91 1.48 8.56 -11.66
CA VAL A 91 0.44 8.88 -10.70
C VAL A 91 1.05 9.10 -9.32
N ILE A 92 0.46 10.06 -8.60
CA ILE A 92 0.70 10.27 -7.18
C ILE A 92 -0.57 9.90 -6.44
N PHE A 93 -0.48 8.87 -5.60
CA PHE A 93 -1.52 8.57 -4.64
C PHE A 93 -1.33 9.45 -3.41
N GLU A 94 -2.33 10.26 -3.10
CA GLU A 94 -2.49 10.88 -1.79
C GLU A 94 -3.41 9.99 -0.95
N ILE A 95 -2.89 9.48 0.16
CA ILE A 95 -3.55 8.48 0.99
C ILE A 95 -3.71 9.06 2.39
N THR A 96 -4.95 9.17 2.87
CA THR A 96 -5.22 9.50 4.27
C THR A 96 -5.32 8.22 5.08
N VAL A 97 -4.33 7.96 5.92
CA VAL A 97 -4.33 6.86 6.88
C VAL A 97 -5.15 7.29 8.09
N ASN A 98 -6.23 6.55 8.33
CA ASN A 98 -7.11 6.70 9.47
C ASN A 98 -7.12 5.38 10.25
N ASP A 99 -6.87 5.42 11.55
CA ASP A 99 -7.06 4.28 12.44
C ASP A 99 -8.38 4.45 13.19
N ILE A 100 -9.43 4.68 12.39
CA ILE A 100 -10.76 4.40 12.86
C ILE A 100 -10.76 2.88 12.99
N LYS A 101 -10.82 2.37 14.22
CA LYS A 101 -11.27 1.01 14.47
C LYS A 101 -12.60 0.85 13.72
N ASN A 102 -12.55 0.35 12.49
CA ASN A 102 -13.72 -0.17 11.83
C ASN A 102 -14.02 -1.47 12.57
N GLU A 103 -14.74 -1.37 13.69
CA GLU A 103 -15.52 -2.47 14.27
C GLU A 103 -16.66 -2.89 13.32
N LYS A 104 -16.39 -2.92 12.01
CA LYS A 104 -17.14 -3.71 11.06
C LYS A 104 -16.24 -4.85 10.66
N THR A 105 -16.37 -5.93 11.42
CA THR A 105 -16.22 -7.30 10.94
C THR A 105 -16.58 -7.36 9.46
N ILE A 106 -15.59 -7.37 8.58
CA ILE A 106 -15.79 -7.60 7.15
C ILE A 106 -16.01 -9.10 7.01
N SER A 107 -17.29 -9.47 7.06
CA SER A 107 -17.91 -10.65 6.46
C SER A 107 -17.09 -11.95 6.46
N THR A 108 -17.43 -12.86 7.37
CA THR A 108 -17.12 -14.29 7.26
C THR A 108 -17.86 -14.87 6.06
N ILE A 109 -17.13 -15.30 5.02
CA ILE A 109 -17.67 -16.25 4.04
C ILE A 109 -17.53 -17.63 4.67
N ARG A 110 -18.65 -18.21 5.12
CA ARG A 110 -18.74 -19.66 5.36
C ARG A 110 -19.33 -20.28 4.10
N SER A 111 -18.57 -21.14 3.44
CA SER A 111 -19.12 -22.12 2.50
C SER A 111 -19.41 -23.42 3.25
N TYR A 112 -20.60 -23.97 3.05
CA TYR A 112 -20.91 -25.36 3.37
C TYR A 112 -20.27 -26.30 2.34
#